data_AF-A0A9W8BFV1-F1
#
_entry.id   AF-A0A9W8BFV1-F1
#
_cell.length_a   1.000
_cell.length_b   1.000
_cell.length_c   1.000
_cell.angle_alpha   90.00
_cell.angle_beta   90.00
_cell.angle_gamma   90.00
#
_symmetry.space_group_name_H-M   'P 1'
#
loop_
_entity.id
_entity.type
_entity.pdbx_description
1 polymer ?
#
loop_
_entity_poly.entity_id
_entity_poly.type
_entity_poly.pdbx_seq_one_letter_code
_entity_poly.pdbx_strand_id
1 'polypeptide(L)'
;MKLLYLLSSVLAVIMAARNSVAQAGEDTAQYSDELVAESAAEAKQLVPKSDYVIELDRAAYHRVLKTYDRVFIEFYANWCAACHGLSPEFDAFAKAAQEQHPQVAIARADISKVEYLSSSYMVSMLPELVYIQRMSPGATPEVRLVSANFTKSDLLDYIGGGWKADKPVGGYTSLWCTPTNMCGHVGGVLGELVVYVDKRFNRFDIPPWTFMAIIVSVTYLVGQVVVSFLARLTRRKYRDQINNEHDDVPKPIPFNEYRSDLAQGTSSVPSTPKAGPKSPTKGSATKRAKGKKSKND
;
A
#
# COMPACT_ATOMS: atom_id res chain seq x y z
N MET A 1 7.46 -66.60 15.86
CA MET A 1 8.74 -66.13 15.26
C MET A 1 8.60 -65.55 13.85
N LYS A 2 7.76 -66.08 12.94
CA LYS A 2 7.60 -65.53 11.57
C LYS A 2 7.00 -64.11 11.49
N LEU A 3 6.12 -63.73 12.42
CA LEU A 3 5.48 -62.39 12.43
C LEU A 3 6.45 -61.25 12.80
N LEU A 4 7.41 -61.50 13.69
CA LEU A 4 8.42 -60.51 14.09
C LEU A 4 9.44 -60.25 12.97
N TYR A 5 9.74 -61.26 12.15
CA TYR A 5 10.59 -61.11 10.97
C TYR A 5 9.93 -60.28 9.87
N LEU A 6 8.63 -60.46 9.64
CA LEU A 6 7.88 -59.69 8.65
C LEU A 6 7.76 -58.21 9.04
N LEU A 7 7.57 -57.91 10.34
CA LEU A 7 7.53 -56.53 10.82
C LEU A 7 8.89 -55.84 10.70
N SER A 8 9.99 -56.54 10.98
CA SER A 8 11.35 -56.03 10.79
C SER A 8 11.67 -55.75 9.31
N SER A 9 11.30 -56.65 8.40
CA SER A 9 11.53 -56.44 6.96
C SER A 9 10.70 -55.28 6.41
N VAL A 10 9.46 -55.11 6.86
CA VAL A 10 8.60 -54.00 6.43
C VAL A 10 9.13 -52.67 6.95
N LEU A 11 9.58 -52.61 8.21
CA LEU A 11 10.20 -51.40 8.76
C LEU A 11 11.48 -51.02 8.01
N ALA A 12 12.31 -52.00 7.64
CA ALA A 12 13.52 -51.77 6.85
C ALA A 12 13.20 -51.19 5.46
N VAL A 13 12.16 -51.69 4.78
CA VAL A 13 11.72 -51.17 3.47
C VAL A 13 11.16 -49.75 3.61
N ILE A 14 10.40 -49.44 4.66
CA ILE A 14 9.86 -48.10 4.90
C ILE A 14 11.01 -47.10 5.19
N MET A 15 12.01 -47.49 5.98
CA MET A 15 13.16 -46.64 6.27
C MET A 15 14.01 -46.39 5.01
N ALA A 16 14.22 -47.43 4.19
CA ALA A 16 14.92 -47.29 2.91
C ALA A 16 14.17 -46.33 1.96
N ALA A 17 12.84 -46.46 1.87
CA ALA A 17 12.02 -45.57 1.04
C ALA A 17 12.04 -44.10 1.54
N ARG A 18 12.03 -43.87 2.86
CA ARG A 18 12.14 -42.50 3.42
C ARG A 18 13.50 -41.87 3.12
N ASN A 19 14.58 -42.65 3.17
CA ASN A 19 15.92 -42.17 2.83
C ASN A 19 16.03 -41.80 1.34
N SER A 20 15.44 -42.60 0.46
CA SER A 20 15.42 -42.30 -0.99
C SER A 20 14.61 -41.06 -1.34
N VAL A 21 13.50 -40.80 -0.65
CA VAL A 21 12.70 -39.57 -0.85
C VAL A 21 13.41 -38.34 -0.27
N ALA A 22 14.18 -38.49 0.82
CA ALA A 22 14.97 -37.40 1.39
C ALA A 22 16.09 -36.95 0.43
N GLN A 23 16.82 -37.90 -0.16
CA GLN A 23 17.90 -37.59 -1.11
C GLN A 23 17.37 -36.92 -2.40
N ALA A 24 16.21 -37.36 -2.92
CA ALA A 24 15.60 -36.72 -4.09
C ALA A 24 15.18 -35.24 -3.86
N GLY A 25 14.97 -34.84 -2.60
CA GLY A 25 14.62 -33.46 -2.23
C GLY A 25 15.83 -32.53 -2.12
N GLU A 26 17.01 -33.04 -1.75
CA GLU A 26 18.24 -32.25 -1.62
C GLU A 26 18.91 -32.01 -2.98
N ASP A 27 18.90 -33.01 -3.87
CA ASP A 27 19.56 -32.93 -5.18
C ASP A 27 18.88 -31.93 -6.14
N THR A 28 17.58 -31.69 -5.95
CA THR A 28 16.81 -30.73 -6.78
C THR A 28 16.99 -29.28 -6.34
N ALA A 29 17.27 -29.03 -5.07
CA ALA A 29 17.51 -27.68 -4.53
C ALA A 29 18.92 -27.17 -4.87
N GLN A 30 19.93 -28.04 -4.82
CA GLN A 30 21.32 -27.64 -5.09
C GLN A 30 21.58 -27.33 -6.57
N TYR A 31 20.92 -28.03 -7.49
CA TYR A 31 21.09 -27.80 -8.93
C TYR A 31 20.55 -26.43 -9.36
N SER A 32 19.42 -25.97 -8.80
CA SER A 32 18.85 -24.66 -9.16
C SER A 32 19.70 -23.47 -8.68
N ASP A 33 20.39 -23.58 -7.55
CA ASP A 33 21.13 -22.45 -6.97
C ASP A 33 22.45 -22.16 -7.69
N GLU A 34 23.14 -23.18 -8.21
CA GLU A 34 24.41 -23.02 -8.93
C GLU A 34 24.21 -22.40 -10.33
N LEU A 35 23.16 -22.80 -11.05
CA LEU A 35 22.79 -22.26 -12.38
C LEU A 35 22.31 -20.80 -12.29
N VAL A 36 21.64 -20.44 -11.20
CA VAL A 36 21.20 -19.07 -10.93
C VAL A 36 22.38 -18.20 -10.48
N ALA A 37 23.34 -18.75 -9.73
CA ALA A 37 24.55 -18.02 -9.34
C ALA A 37 25.47 -17.71 -10.53
N GLU A 38 25.62 -18.64 -11.47
CA GLU A 38 26.45 -18.45 -12.67
C GLU A 38 25.81 -17.43 -13.63
N SER A 39 24.50 -17.53 -13.89
CA SER A 39 23.78 -16.56 -14.72
C SER A 39 23.68 -15.16 -14.09
N ALA A 40 23.59 -15.06 -12.76
CA ALA A 40 23.63 -13.79 -12.05
C ALA A 40 25.02 -13.13 -12.07
N ALA A 41 26.10 -13.92 -12.06
CA ALA A 41 27.46 -13.43 -12.16
C ALA A 41 27.77 -12.88 -13.56
N GLU A 42 27.32 -13.56 -14.61
CA GLU A 42 27.50 -13.11 -16.00
C GLU A 42 26.61 -11.88 -16.31
N ALA A 43 25.36 -11.86 -15.84
CA ALA A 43 24.46 -10.71 -15.97
C ALA A 43 25.01 -9.44 -15.29
N LYS A 44 25.79 -9.57 -14.21
CA LYS A 44 26.33 -8.44 -13.46
C LYS A 44 27.41 -7.66 -14.23
N GLN A 45 27.95 -8.20 -15.33
CA GLN A 45 29.04 -7.60 -16.10
C GLN A 45 28.69 -7.20 -17.55
N LEU A 46 27.42 -7.35 -17.96
CA LEU A 46 26.98 -7.04 -19.32
C LEU A 46 26.59 -5.57 -19.56
N VAL A 47 26.32 -4.79 -18.52
CA VAL A 47 25.99 -3.36 -18.67
C VAL A 47 27.23 -2.50 -18.42
N PRO A 48 27.83 -1.87 -19.46
CA PRO A 48 28.98 -1.00 -19.26
C PRO A 48 28.62 0.18 -18.34
N LYS A 49 29.55 0.52 -17.45
CA LYS A 49 29.44 1.70 -16.60
C LYS A 49 29.75 2.93 -17.44
N SER A 50 28.73 3.70 -17.81
CA SER A 50 28.91 4.94 -18.57
C SER A 50 29.09 6.12 -17.61
N ASP A 51 30.06 6.98 -17.89
CA ASP A 51 30.36 8.15 -17.04
C ASP A 51 29.28 9.25 -17.10
N TYR A 52 28.39 9.17 -18.09
CA TYR A 52 27.34 10.17 -18.35
C TYR A 52 25.99 9.81 -17.73
N VAL A 53 25.80 8.56 -17.29
CA VAL A 53 24.54 8.08 -16.70
C VAL A 53 24.70 7.89 -15.20
N ILE A 54 23.84 8.55 -14.43
CA ILE A 54 23.85 8.44 -12.97
C ILE A 54 23.16 7.14 -12.56
N GLU A 55 23.86 6.26 -11.86
CA GLU A 55 23.23 5.10 -11.23
C GLU A 55 22.44 5.53 -10.00
N LEU A 56 21.14 5.23 -10.00
CA LEU A 56 20.24 5.57 -8.92
C LEU A 56 20.27 4.49 -7.83
N ASP A 57 20.71 4.91 -6.66
CA ASP A 57 20.45 4.27 -5.38
C ASP A 57 19.40 5.10 -4.59
N ARG A 58 18.84 4.54 -3.50
CA ARG A 58 17.86 5.21 -2.64
C ARG A 58 18.30 6.61 -2.23
N ALA A 59 19.56 6.76 -1.82
CA ALA A 59 20.10 8.06 -1.42
C ALA A 59 20.36 8.98 -2.62
N ALA A 60 20.83 8.43 -3.74
CA ALA A 60 21.13 9.19 -4.95
C ALA A 60 19.86 9.76 -5.60
N TYR A 61 18.79 8.97 -5.65
CA TYR A 61 17.49 9.38 -6.19
C TYR A 61 16.96 10.67 -5.55
N HIS A 62 16.95 10.73 -4.22
CA HIS A 62 16.49 11.93 -3.51
C HIS A 62 17.40 13.15 -3.75
N ARG A 63 18.70 12.94 -3.96
CA ARG A 63 19.64 14.04 -4.30
C ARG A 63 19.42 14.54 -5.72
N VAL A 64 19.26 13.64 -6.69
CA VAL A 64 19.04 13.97 -8.10
C VAL A 64 17.74 14.77 -8.25
N LEU A 65 16.64 14.30 -7.65
CA LEU A 65 15.37 15.03 -7.69
C LEU A 65 15.43 16.39 -6.99
N LYS A 66 16.29 16.59 -5.99
CA LYS A 66 16.44 17.90 -5.35
C LYS A 66 17.27 18.86 -6.19
N THR A 67 18.25 18.34 -6.92
CA THR A 67 19.25 19.13 -7.65
C THR A 67 18.75 19.52 -9.04
N TYR A 68 18.03 18.63 -9.71
CA TYR A 68 17.58 18.81 -11.08
C TYR A 68 16.06 18.91 -11.15
N ASP A 69 15.56 19.89 -11.90
CA ASP A 69 14.13 20.06 -12.15
C ASP A 69 13.61 19.09 -13.21
N ARG A 70 14.49 18.57 -14.07
CA ARG A 70 14.18 17.61 -15.13
C ARG A 70 15.08 16.40 -14.96
N VAL A 71 14.46 15.24 -14.84
CA VAL A 71 15.18 13.97 -14.65
C VAL A 71 14.60 12.93 -15.59
N PHE A 72 15.47 12.26 -16.33
CA PHE A 72 15.15 11.15 -17.20
C PHE A 72 15.69 9.87 -16.56
N ILE A 73 14.81 8.89 -16.31
CA ILE A 73 15.14 7.65 -15.60
C ILE A 73 14.84 6.45 -16.50
N GLU A 74 15.82 5.58 -16.69
CA GLU A 74 15.64 4.24 -17.25
C GLU A 74 15.53 3.20 -16.13
N PHE A 75 14.47 2.41 -16.14
CA PHE A 75 14.34 1.21 -15.32
C PHE A 75 14.79 -0.02 -16.10
N TYR A 76 15.80 -0.70 -15.58
CA TYR A 76 16.39 -1.88 -16.22
C TYR A 76 16.65 -3.00 -15.20
N ALA A 77 16.91 -4.19 -15.73
CA ALA A 77 17.40 -5.33 -14.96
C ALA A 77 18.53 -6.03 -15.71
N ASN A 78 19.46 -6.62 -14.96
CA ASN A 78 20.62 -7.32 -15.53
C ASN A 78 20.24 -8.64 -16.24
N TRP A 79 19.12 -9.27 -15.87
CA TRP A 79 18.59 -10.49 -16.49
C TRP A 79 17.69 -10.21 -17.71
N CYS A 80 17.42 -8.95 -18.03
CA CYS A 80 16.53 -8.54 -19.12
C CYS A 80 17.29 -8.45 -20.45
N ALA A 81 17.08 -9.43 -21.34
CA ALA A 81 17.69 -9.46 -22.67
C ALA A 81 17.40 -8.21 -23.52
N ALA A 82 16.16 -7.69 -23.48
CA ALA A 82 15.77 -6.49 -24.22
C ALA A 82 16.51 -5.23 -23.73
N CYS A 83 16.81 -5.16 -22.43
CA CYS A 83 17.48 -4.02 -21.80
C CYS A 83 18.96 -3.93 -22.23
N HIS A 84 19.61 -5.07 -22.48
CA HIS A 84 20.97 -5.10 -23.01
C HIS A 84 21.08 -4.46 -24.40
N GLY A 85 20.05 -4.62 -25.24
CA GLY A 85 19.99 -3.98 -26.55
C GLY A 85 19.84 -2.46 -26.47
N LEU A 86 19.12 -1.94 -25.46
CA LEU A 86 18.90 -0.52 -25.27
C LEU A 86 20.10 0.20 -24.63
N SER A 87 20.84 -0.49 -23.75
CA SER A 87 21.98 0.07 -23.00
C SER A 87 22.95 0.91 -23.86
N PRO A 88 23.46 0.44 -25.01
CA PRO A 88 24.38 1.24 -25.82
C PRO A 88 23.74 2.48 -26.46
N GLU A 89 22.48 2.40 -26.88
CA GLU A 89 21.73 3.53 -27.43
C GLU A 89 21.44 4.57 -26.34
N PHE A 90 21.09 4.12 -25.14
CA PHE A 90 20.83 4.98 -24.00
C PHE A 90 22.10 5.71 -23.53
N ASP A 91 23.25 5.04 -23.51
CA ASP A 91 24.53 5.68 -23.20
C ASP A 91 24.94 6.73 -24.25
N ALA A 92 24.72 6.43 -25.53
CA ALA A 92 24.97 7.37 -26.63
C ALA A 92 24.03 8.58 -26.59
N PHE A 93 22.78 8.36 -26.19
CA PHE A 93 21.80 9.41 -25.89
C PHE A 93 22.23 10.26 -24.69
N ALA A 94 22.64 9.62 -23.59
CA ALA A 94 23.02 10.31 -22.37
C ALA A 94 24.17 11.29 -22.59
N LYS A 95 25.18 10.86 -23.37
CA LYS A 95 26.29 11.73 -23.78
C LYS A 95 25.79 12.94 -24.58
N ALA A 96 24.98 12.72 -25.62
CA ALA A 96 24.49 13.81 -26.47
C ALA A 96 23.55 14.78 -25.72
N ALA A 97 22.73 14.25 -24.81
CA ALA A 97 21.81 15.04 -24.03
C ALA A 97 22.50 15.89 -22.95
N GLN A 98 23.63 15.44 -22.37
CA GLN A 98 24.45 16.31 -21.52
C GLN A 98 25.03 17.51 -22.30
N GLU A 99 25.42 17.30 -23.57
CA GLU A 99 25.96 18.37 -24.43
C GLU A 99 24.89 19.38 -24.86
N GLN A 100 23.68 18.92 -25.19
CA GLN A 100 22.59 19.77 -25.73
C GLN A 100 21.65 20.32 -24.65
N HIS A 101 21.45 19.59 -23.55
CA HIS A 101 20.47 19.86 -22.51
C HIS A 101 21.04 19.65 -21.09
N PRO A 102 22.03 20.46 -20.66
CA PRO A 102 22.73 20.28 -19.38
C PRO A 102 21.82 20.38 -18.14
N GLN A 103 20.62 20.93 -18.29
CA GLN A 103 19.61 21.02 -17.23
C GLN A 103 18.86 19.71 -16.94
N VAL A 104 19.06 18.66 -17.75
CA VAL A 104 18.39 17.36 -17.58
C VAL A 104 19.37 16.33 -17.03
N ALA A 105 19.05 15.79 -15.85
CA ALA A 105 19.80 14.66 -15.31
C ALA A 105 19.34 13.36 -15.96
N ILE A 106 20.29 12.53 -16.38
CA ILE A 106 20.03 11.24 -17.01
C ILE A 106 20.53 10.16 -16.07
N ALA A 107 19.64 9.24 -15.75
CA ALA A 107 19.88 8.28 -14.69
C ALA A 107 19.28 6.92 -15.05
N ARG A 108 19.82 5.87 -14.44
CA ARG A 108 19.32 4.50 -14.58
C ARG A 108 19.14 3.85 -13.21
N ALA A 109 18.07 3.09 -13.06
CA ALA A 109 17.73 2.38 -11.84
C ALA A 109 17.66 0.88 -12.13
N ASP A 110 18.51 0.12 -11.42
CA ASP A 110 18.47 -1.33 -11.42
C ASP A 110 17.35 -1.80 -10.48
N ILE A 111 16.30 -2.39 -11.05
CA ILE A 111 15.14 -2.82 -10.28
C ILE A 111 15.45 -3.96 -9.31
N SER A 112 16.51 -4.74 -9.56
CA SER A 112 16.94 -5.83 -8.67
C SER A 112 17.73 -5.31 -7.46
N LYS A 113 18.30 -4.10 -7.54
CA LYS A 113 18.98 -3.44 -6.41
C LYS A 113 18.05 -2.49 -5.66
N VAL A 114 17.15 -1.80 -6.36
CA VAL A 114 16.32 -0.72 -5.80
C VAL A 114 14.83 -0.98 -6.04
N GLU A 115 14.33 -2.05 -5.46
CA GLU A 115 12.93 -2.52 -5.59
C GLU A 115 11.87 -1.49 -5.12
N TYR A 116 12.24 -0.63 -4.16
CA TYR A 116 11.35 0.47 -3.75
C TYR A 116 11.01 1.42 -4.91
N LEU A 117 11.95 1.69 -5.82
CA LEU A 117 11.70 2.60 -6.93
C LEU A 117 10.79 1.95 -7.97
N SER A 118 11.00 0.68 -8.32
CA SER A 118 10.09 -0.02 -9.23
C SER A 118 8.66 -0.06 -8.68
N SER A 119 8.50 -0.31 -7.38
CA SER A 119 7.20 -0.28 -6.70
C SER A 119 6.57 1.12 -6.68
N SER A 120 7.37 2.17 -6.44
CA SER A 120 6.90 3.55 -6.37
C SER A 120 6.39 4.07 -7.72
N TYR A 121 7.04 3.63 -8.80
CA TYR A 121 6.67 3.99 -10.17
C TYR A 121 5.74 2.98 -10.85
N MET A 122 5.38 1.90 -10.15
CA MET A 122 4.56 0.79 -10.68
C MET A 122 5.10 0.25 -12.01
N VAL A 123 6.42 0.08 -12.08
CA VAL A 123 7.11 -0.45 -13.26
C VAL A 123 6.59 -1.86 -13.53
N SER A 124 6.00 -2.04 -14.70
CA SER A 124 5.27 -3.28 -15.04
C SER A 124 6.00 -4.13 -16.07
N MET A 125 6.77 -3.48 -16.95
CA MET A 125 7.55 -4.13 -18.00
C MET A 125 8.91 -3.45 -18.13
N LEU A 126 9.89 -4.13 -18.70
CA LEU A 126 11.23 -3.59 -18.91
C LEU A 126 11.62 -3.69 -20.40
N PRO A 127 12.45 -2.77 -20.90
CA PRO A 127 12.86 -1.52 -20.25
C PRO A 127 11.71 -0.50 -20.21
N GLU A 128 11.62 0.28 -19.12
CA GLU A 128 10.62 1.34 -18.96
C GLU A 128 11.32 2.68 -18.69
N LEU A 129 10.93 3.71 -19.45
CA LEU A 129 11.53 5.03 -19.39
C LEU A 129 10.56 6.03 -18.78
N VAL A 130 11.03 6.78 -17.80
CA VAL A 130 10.23 7.75 -17.04
C VAL A 130 10.87 9.12 -17.09
N TYR A 131 10.07 10.11 -17.48
CA TYR A 131 10.45 11.51 -17.48
C TYR A 131 9.79 12.25 -16.33
N ILE A 132 10.59 12.94 -15.53
CA ILE A 132 10.16 13.68 -14.34
C ILE A 132 10.44 15.15 -14.58
N GLN A 133 9.42 15.98 -14.38
CA GLN A 133 9.54 17.42 -14.46
C GLN A 133 8.95 18.08 -13.22
N ARG A 134 9.68 19.04 -12.67
CA ARG A 134 9.22 19.96 -11.64
C ARG A 134 9.01 21.35 -12.26
N MET A 135 7.78 21.86 -12.19
CA MET A 135 7.49 23.23 -12.66
C MET A 135 8.00 24.33 -11.72
N SER A 136 8.07 24.09 -10.41
CA SER A 136 8.46 25.11 -9.42
C SER A 136 9.10 24.47 -8.18
N PRO A 137 10.06 25.13 -7.50
CA PRO A 137 10.63 24.65 -6.24
C PRO A 137 9.53 24.41 -5.19
N GLY A 138 9.33 23.15 -4.81
CA GLY A 138 8.27 22.74 -3.86
C GLY A 138 6.95 22.31 -4.48
N ALA A 139 6.78 22.43 -5.81
CA ALA A 139 5.68 21.79 -6.52
C ALA A 139 5.91 20.28 -6.62
N THR A 140 4.82 19.51 -6.64
CA THR A 140 4.87 18.06 -6.86
C THR A 140 5.47 17.78 -8.24
N PRO A 141 6.46 16.86 -8.35
CA PRO A 141 7.01 16.50 -9.63
C PRO A 141 5.94 15.80 -10.47
N GLU A 142 5.73 16.29 -11.69
CA GLU A 142 4.94 15.60 -12.69
C GLU A 142 5.78 14.49 -13.30
N VAL A 143 5.21 13.30 -13.36
CA VAL A 143 5.84 12.12 -13.92
C VAL A 143 5.13 11.77 -15.22
N ARG A 144 5.89 11.39 -16.25
CA ARG A 144 5.40 10.98 -17.56
C ARG A 144 6.11 9.69 -17.94
N LEU A 145 5.34 8.74 -18.48
CA LEU A 145 5.91 7.57 -19.13
C LEU A 145 6.28 7.98 -20.55
N VAL A 146 7.51 7.67 -20.96
CA VAL A 146 8.01 8.08 -22.26
C VAL A 146 7.39 7.18 -23.32
N SER A 147 6.55 7.76 -24.18
CA SER A 147 5.91 7.01 -25.28
C SER A 147 6.76 6.96 -26.56
N ALA A 148 7.90 7.65 -26.59
CA ALA A 148 8.78 7.69 -27.76
C ALA A 148 9.47 6.34 -28.00
N ASN A 149 9.93 6.14 -29.23
CA ASN A 149 10.74 4.97 -29.56
C ASN A 149 12.11 5.07 -28.90
N PHE A 150 12.72 3.93 -28.58
CA PHE A 150 13.96 3.85 -27.82
C PHE A 150 15.20 4.00 -28.69
N THR A 151 15.20 5.01 -29.57
CA THR A 151 16.34 5.38 -30.40
C THR A 151 16.96 6.66 -29.90
N LYS A 152 18.27 6.83 -30.09
CA LYS A 152 18.97 8.05 -29.68
C LYS A 152 18.32 9.34 -30.17
N SER A 153 17.91 9.41 -31.44
CA SER A 153 17.32 10.64 -32.01
C SER A 153 15.97 10.97 -31.41
N ASP A 154 15.12 9.96 -31.22
CA ASP A 154 13.76 10.15 -30.72
C ASP A 154 13.80 10.56 -29.23
N LEU A 155 14.74 10.02 -28.46
CA LEU A 155 14.96 10.42 -27.08
C LEU A 155 15.49 11.86 -26.95
N LEU A 156 16.36 12.30 -27.87
CA LEU A 156 16.83 13.70 -27.91
C LEU A 156 15.68 14.67 -28.23
N ASP A 157 14.87 14.36 -29.25
CA ASP A 157 13.69 15.15 -29.58
C ASP A 157 12.67 15.18 -28.43
N TYR A 158 12.52 14.04 -27.76
CA TYR A 158 11.66 13.92 -26.59
C TYR A 158 12.04 14.91 -25.49
N ILE A 159 13.33 15.00 -25.13
CA ILE A 159 13.83 15.97 -24.15
C ILE A 159 13.65 17.42 -24.64
N GLY A 160 13.86 17.66 -25.94
CA GLY A 160 13.74 18.97 -26.58
C GLY A 160 12.33 19.57 -26.50
N GLY A 161 11.30 18.73 -26.44
CA GLY A 161 9.93 19.19 -26.26
C GLY A 161 8.83 18.15 -26.46
N GLY A 162 9.16 16.97 -27.01
CA GLY A 162 8.20 15.88 -27.24
C GLY A 162 7.45 15.45 -25.98
N TRP A 163 8.07 15.55 -24.80
CA TRP A 163 7.45 15.24 -23.51
C TRP A 163 6.13 15.98 -23.21
N LYS A 164 5.86 17.10 -23.88
CA LYS A 164 4.61 17.87 -23.70
C LYS A 164 3.38 17.13 -24.26
N ALA A 165 3.57 16.25 -25.24
CA ALA A 165 2.48 15.51 -25.86
C ALA A 165 1.94 14.39 -24.95
N ASP A 166 2.84 13.76 -24.18
CA ASP A 166 2.48 12.69 -23.25
C ASP A 166 1.74 13.26 -22.05
N LYS A 167 0.60 12.68 -21.67
CA LYS A 167 -0.12 13.14 -20.47
C LYS A 167 0.67 12.75 -19.21
N PRO A 168 0.73 13.61 -18.18
CA PRO A 168 1.33 13.21 -16.91
C PRO A 168 0.54 12.05 -16.34
N VAL A 169 1.24 11.05 -15.81
CA VAL A 169 0.59 9.98 -15.06
C VAL A 169 -0.04 10.59 -13.81
N GLY A 170 -1.35 10.38 -13.64
CA GLY A 170 -2.10 10.86 -12.49
C GLY A 170 -1.43 10.41 -11.19
N GLY A 171 -1.25 11.34 -10.26
CA GLY A 171 -0.17 11.31 -9.26
C GLY A 171 -0.09 10.10 -8.34
N TYR A 172 0.81 9.18 -8.64
CA TYR A 172 1.45 8.29 -7.66
C TYR A 172 2.61 8.96 -6.92
N THR A 173 2.87 10.26 -7.16
CA THR A 173 3.91 11.05 -6.46
C THR A 173 3.34 12.17 -5.59
N SER A 174 2.03 12.44 -5.67
CA SER A 174 1.40 13.42 -4.78
C SER A 174 1.02 12.75 -3.47
N LEU A 175 1.45 13.35 -2.35
CA LEU A 175 1.20 12.84 -0.99
C LEU A 175 -0.32 12.82 -0.63
N TRP A 176 -1.17 13.40 -1.47
CA TRP A 176 -2.56 13.72 -1.15
C TRP A 176 -3.62 13.30 -2.18
N CYS A 177 -3.27 12.71 -3.33
CA CYS A 177 -4.27 12.32 -4.33
C CYS A 177 -4.04 10.90 -4.89
N THR A 178 -4.74 9.94 -4.27
CA THR A 178 -5.31 8.66 -4.76
C THR A 178 -5.16 7.57 -3.69
N PRO A 179 -6.17 6.68 -3.49
CA PRO A 179 -6.09 5.58 -2.51
C PRO A 179 -4.89 4.64 -2.76
N THR A 180 -4.40 4.60 -4.00
CA THR A 180 -3.30 3.77 -4.46
C THR A 180 -1.92 4.23 -3.98
N ASN A 181 -1.72 5.51 -3.64
CA ASN A 181 -0.42 5.98 -3.16
C ASN A 181 -0.22 5.76 -1.65
N MET A 182 -1.28 5.87 -0.85
CA MET A 182 -1.25 5.38 0.53
C MET A 182 -1.04 3.87 0.57
N CYS A 183 -1.75 3.09 -0.25
CA CYS A 183 -1.48 1.66 -0.38
C CYS A 183 -0.10 1.34 -0.97
N GLY A 184 0.45 2.18 -1.85
CA GLY A 184 1.77 1.99 -2.46
C GLY A 184 2.91 2.29 -1.50
N HIS A 185 2.87 3.42 -0.77
CA HIS A 185 3.86 3.71 0.27
C HIS A 185 3.69 2.80 1.50
N VAL A 186 2.46 2.57 1.97
CA VAL A 186 2.22 1.62 3.05
C VAL A 186 2.56 0.20 2.60
N GLY A 187 2.24 -0.18 1.37
CA GLY A 187 2.59 -1.47 0.79
C GLY A 187 4.10 -1.65 0.59
N GLY A 188 4.81 -0.61 0.16
CA GLY A 188 6.27 -0.61 0.04
C GLY A 188 6.96 -0.65 1.40
N VAL A 189 6.50 0.14 2.38
CA VAL A 189 7.00 0.11 3.75
C VAL A 189 6.67 -1.22 4.43
N LEU A 190 5.47 -1.76 4.21
CA LEU A 190 5.09 -3.09 4.70
C LEU A 190 5.87 -4.18 3.97
N GLY A 191 6.16 -4.04 2.68
CA GLY A 191 6.98 -4.97 1.91
C GLY A 191 8.42 -5.00 2.42
N GLU A 192 9.04 -3.83 2.62
CA GLU A 192 10.36 -3.74 3.26
C GLU A 192 10.34 -4.29 4.69
N LEU A 193 9.28 -4.00 5.45
CA LEU A 193 9.12 -4.50 6.80
C LEU A 193 8.93 -6.03 6.79
N VAL A 194 8.17 -6.59 5.85
CA VAL A 194 7.98 -8.03 5.69
C VAL A 194 9.29 -8.70 5.29
N VAL A 195 10.05 -8.15 4.35
CA VAL A 195 11.38 -8.68 3.96
C VAL A 195 12.40 -8.54 5.11
N TYR A 196 12.36 -7.43 5.85
CA TYR A 196 13.20 -7.21 7.03
C TYR A 196 12.85 -8.18 8.16
N VAL A 197 11.56 -8.37 8.42
CA VAL A 197 11.01 -9.33 9.39
C VAL A 197 11.40 -10.74 8.95
N ASP A 198 11.15 -11.14 7.70
CA ASP A 198 11.52 -12.46 7.17
C ASP A 198 13.02 -12.75 7.34
N LYS A 199 13.90 -11.83 6.94
CA LYS A 199 15.35 -11.93 7.17
C LYS A 199 15.74 -11.99 8.66
N ARG A 200 15.00 -11.31 9.53
CA ARG A 200 15.25 -11.29 10.98
C ARG A 200 14.72 -12.55 11.67
N PHE A 201 13.61 -13.11 11.19
CA PHE A 201 12.92 -14.26 11.79
C PHE A 201 13.45 -15.60 11.26
N ASN A 202 14.01 -15.67 10.04
CA ASN A 202 14.81 -16.81 9.58
C ASN A 202 16.09 -17.03 10.41
N ARG A 203 16.46 -16.08 11.27
CA ARG A 203 17.52 -16.26 12.28
C ARG A 203 17.07 -17.06 13.49
N PHE A 204 15.76 -17.22 13.71
CA PHE A 204 15.17 -17.84 14.89
C PHE A 204 14.43 -19.16 14.57
N ASP A 205 14.48 -19.67 13.34
CA ASP A 205 13.79 -20.90 12.89
C ASP A 205 12.29 -20.93 13.23
N ILE A 206 11.65 -19.76 13.23
CA ILE A 206 10.24 -19.63 13.57
C ILE A 206 9.42 -19.87 12.28
N PRO A 207 8.58 -20.93 12.20
CA PRO A 207 7.81 -21.22 11.00
C PRO A 207 6.88 -20.06 10.60
N PRO A 208 6.64 -19.78 9.31
CA PRO A 208 5.81 -18.65 8.88
C PRO A 208 4.40 -18.60 9.49
N TRP A 209 3.84 -19.77 9.83
CA TRP A 209 2.51 -19.87 10.43
C TRP A 209 2.42 -19.34 11.87
N THR A 210 3.49 -19.43 12.68
CA THR A 210 3.46 -18.91 14.06
C THR A 210 3.43 -17.39 14.07
N PHE A 211 4.12 -16.74 13.13
CA PHE A 211 4.10 -15.29 12.98
C PHE A 211 2.71 -14.79 12.62
N MET A 212 2.04 -15.46 11.67
CA MET A 212 0.64 -15.16 11.34
C MET A 212 -0.27 -15.38 12.54
N ALA A 213 -0.06 -16.43 13.34
CA ALA A 213 -0.82 -16.66 14.57
C ALA A 213 -0.60 -15.55 15.63
N ILE A 214 0.62 -15.03 15.77
CA ILE A 214 0.93 -13.92 16.68
C ILE A 214 0.25 -12.63 16.20
N ILE A 215 0.35 -12.28 14.91
CA ILE A 215 -0.31 -11.08 14.37
C ILE A 215 -1.82 -11.16 14.54
N VAL A 216 -2.42 -12.30 14.19
CA VAL A 216 -3.88 -12.48 14.29
C VAL A 216 -4.33 -12.41 15.75
N SER A 217 -3.61 -13.03 16.68
CA SER A 217 -3.94 -12.97 18.11
C SER A 217 -3.82 -11.55 18.67
N VAL A 218 -2.76 -10.81 18.34
CA VAL A 218 -2.60 -9.41 18.74
C VAL A 218 -3.71 -8.54 18.16
N THR A 219 -4.01 -8.69 16.88
CA THR A 219 -5.07 -7.91 16.20
C THR A 219 -6.44 -8.20 16.81
N TYR A 220 -6.72 -9.46 17.13
CA TYR A 220 -7.94 -9.89 17.80
C TYR A 220 -8.07 -9.29 19.21
N LEU A 221 -6.98 -9.31 20.01
CA LEU A 221 -6.97 -8.73 21.35
C LEU A 221 -7.18 -7.22 21.32
N VAL A 222 -6.53 -6.51 20.40
CA VAL A 222 -6.75 -5.07 20.19
C VAL A 222 -8.21 -4.80 19.81
N GLY A 223 -8.77 -5.61 18.91
CA GLY A 223 -10.19 -5.55 18.54
C GLY A 223 -11.12 -5.71 19.75
N GLN A 224 -10.85 -6.70 20.62
CA GLN A 224 -11.64 -6.94 21.83
C GLN A 224 -11.60 -5.77 22.80
N VAL A 225 -10.44 -5.13 22.97
CA VAL A 225 -10.28 -3.93 23.81
C VAL A 225 -11.09 -2.78 23.25
N VAL A 226 -11.02 -2.54 21.93
CA VAL A 226 -11.78 -1.47 21.26
C VAL A 226 -13.28 -1.69 21.38
N VAL A 227 -13.78 -2.90 21.10
CA VAL A 227 -15.21 -3.24 21.21
C VAL A 227 -15.68 -3.09 22.65
N SER A 228 -14.90 -3.58 23.62
CA SER A 228 -15.23 -3.44 25.04
C SER A 228 -15.28 -1.98 25.49
N PHE A 229 -14.37 -1.15 24.98
CA PHE A 229 -14.34 0.28 25.26
C PHE A 229 -15.56 1.00 24.67
N LEU A 230 -15.88 0.75 23.39
CA LEU A 230 -17.07 1.31 22.74
C LEU A 230 -18.36 0.88 23.45
N ALA A 231 -18.46 -0.39 23.85
CA ALA A 231 -19.60 -0.92 24.60
C ALA A 231 -19.74 -0.31 26.01
N ARG A 232 -18.63 0.15 26.62
CA ARG A 232 -18.67 0.91 27.89
C ARG A 232 -19.15 2.34 27.65
N LEU A 233 -18.71 2.99 26.58
CA LEU A 233 -19.14 4.35 26.23
C LEU A 233 -20.64 4.39 25.90
N THR A 234 -21.15 3.44 25.12
CA THR A 234 -22.58 3.36 24.80
C THR A 234 -23.42 3.07 26.04
N ARG A 235 -22.96 2.17 26.92
CA ARG A 235 -23.64 1.90 28.21
C ARG A 235 -23.67 3.11 29.14
N ARG A 236 -22.60 3.91 29.19
CA ARG A 236 -22.61 5.18 29.96
C ARG A 236 -23.67 6.13 29.43
N LYS A 237 -23.67 6.38 28.11
CA LYS A 237 -24.65 7.27 27.48
C LYS A 237 -26.10 6.81 27.67
N TYR A 238 -26.38 5.51 27.56
CA TYR A 238 -27.72 4.96 27.78
C TYR A 238 -28.15 5.03 29.26
N ARG A 239 -27.21 4.79 30.20
CA ARG A 239 -27.46 4.96 31.64
C ARG A 239 -27.80 6.41 31.99
N ASP A 240 -27.08 7.36 31.43
CA ASP A 240 -27.32 8.79 31.68
C ASP A 240 -28.71 9.22 31.17
N GLN A 241 -29.17 8.68 30.03
CA GLN A 241 -30.52 8.91 29.52
C GLN A 241 -31.61 8.37 30.45
N ILE A 242 -31.46 7.14 30.97
CA ILE A 242 -32.44 6.55 31.90
C ILE A 242 -32.51 7.33 33.21
N ASN A 243 -31.36 7.71 33.77
CA ASN A 243 -31.34 8.46 35.03
C ASN A 243 -32.01 9.83 34.87
N ASN A 244 -31.75 10.53 33.76
CA ASN A 244 -32.40 11.81 33.48
C ASN A 244 -33.92 11.65 33.25
N GLU A 245 -34.36 10.57 32.59
CA GLU A 245 -35.79 10.33 32.38
C GLU A 245 -36.52 9.92 33.67
N HIS A 246 -35.81 9.37 34.66
CA HIS A 246 -36.39 9.04 35.96
C HIS A 246 -36.60 10.27 36.86
N ASP A 247 -35.81 11.34 36.67
CA ASP A 247 -35.97 12.61 37.39
C ASP A 247 -37.18 13.44 36.90
N ASP A 248 -37.66 13.19 35.67
CA ASP A 248 -38.82 13.86 35.06
C ASP A 248 -40.16 13.19 35.43
N VAL A 249 -40.16 12.09 36.19
CA VAL A 249 -41.40 11.45 36.67
C VAL A 249 -41.93 12.26 37.87
N PRO A 250 -43.13 12.86 37.77
CA PRO A 250 -43.68 13.63 38.88
C PRO A 250 -43.81 12.74 40.12
N LYS A 251 -43.22 13.18 41.24
CA LYS A 251 -43.32 12.47 42.52
C LYS A 251 -44.79 12.24 42.88
N PRO A 252 -45.15 11.06 43.40
CA PRO A 252 -46.52 10.79 43.81
C PRO A 252 -46.97 11.85 44.83
N ILE A 253 -48.07 12.51 44.51
CA ILE A 253 -48.66 13.58 45.31
C ILE A 253 -49.09 12.98 46.65
N PRO A 254 -48.77 13.61 47.81
CA PRO A 254 -49.16 13.08 49.11
C PRO A 254 -50.69 12.98 49.24
N PHE A 255 -51.16 11.91 49.89
CA PHE A 255 -52.58 11.56 49.97
C PHE A 255 -53.49 12.66 50.56
N ASN A 256 -52.94 13.61 51.32
CA ASN A 256 -53.69 14.71 51.89
C ASN A 256 -54.17 15.74 50.85
N GLU A 257 -53.45 15.88 49.74
CA GLU A 257 -53.73 16.85 48.66
C GLU A 257 -54.90 16.40 47.79
N TYR A 258 -55.11 15.08 47.68
CA TYR A 258 -56.31 14.48 47.04
C TYR A 258 -57.61 14.80 47.79
N ARG A 259 -57.55 15.03 49.10
CA ARG A 259 -58.72 15.26 49.94
C ARG A 259 -59.26 16.69 49.78
N SER A 260 -58.39 17.66 49.50
CA SER A 260 -58.77 19.04 49.19
C SER A 260 -59.47 19.13 47.82
N ASP A 261 -59.02 18.37 46.83
CA ASP A 261 -59.59 18.41 45.47
C ASP A 261 -60.99 17.77 45.43
N LEU A 262 -61.21 16.70 46.20
CA LEU A 262 -62.52 16.07 46.39
C LEU A 262 -63.50 16.97 47.15
N ALA A 263 -63.01 17.83 48.05
CA ALA A 263 -63.83 18.80 48.76
C ALA A 263 -64.23 20.01 47.88
N GLN A 264 -63.48 20.28 46.81
CA GLN A 264 -63.72 21.42 45.90
C GLN A 264 -64.42 21.03 44.58
N GLY A 265 -64.69 19.74 44.33
CA GLY A 265 -65.54 19.28 43.23
C GLY A 265 -64.96 19.47 41.83
N THR A 266 -63.66 19.75 41.68
CA THR A 266 -63.01 19.92 40.37
C THR A 266 -62.27 18.65 39.96
N SER A 267 -62.99 17.68 39.39
CA SER A 267 -62.38 16.51 38.76
C SER A 267 -61.89 16.86 37.34
N SER A 268 -60.62 17.20 37.18
CA SER A 268 -59.94 17.16 35.88
C SER A 268 -58.95 15.99 35.84
N VAL A 269 -59.42 14.82 35.43
CA VAL A 269 -58.55 13.68 35.11
C VAL A 269 -57.93 13.94 33.72
N PRO A 270 -56.60 14.06 33.58
CA PRO A 270 -55.98 14.13 32.27
C PRO A 270 -55.99 12.73 31.63
N SER A 271 -56.47 12.64 30.39
CA SER A 271 -56.38 11.41 29.61
C SER A 271 -54.91 11.11 29.27
N THR A 272 -54.45 9.91 29.64
CA THR A 272 -53.12 9.37 29.31
C THR A 272 -52.92 9.28 27.79
N PRO A 273 -51.79 9.74 27.21
CA PRO A 273 -51.48 9.47 25.81
C PRO A 273 -51.00 8.03 25.62
N LYS A 274 -51.59 7.32 24.65
CA LYS A 274 -51.15 5.99 24.20
C LYS A 274 -49.68 6.02 23.73
N ALA A 275 -48.82 5.23 24.37
CA ALA A 275 -47.50 4.90 23.88
C ALA A 275 -47.60 4.03 22.61
N GLY A 276 -47.09 4.52 21.48
CA GLY A 276 -46.88 3.74 20.26
C GLY A 276 -45.38 3.53 20.01
N PRO A 277 -44.95 2.38 19.44
CA PRO A 277 -43.54 2.09 19.23
C PRO A 277 -43.02 2.87 18.01
N LYS A 278 -41.99 3.71 18.19
CA LYS A 278 -41.30 4.37 17.06
C LYS A 278 -40.03 3.60 16.71
N SER A 279 -40.03 2.99 15.53
CA SER A 279 -38.82 2.50 14.85
C SER A 279 -38.06 3.67 14.20
N PRO A 280 -36.73 3.57 13.97
CA PRO A 280 -35.97 4.63 13.36
C PRO A 280 -35.80 4.40 11.85
N THR A 281 -36.45 5.20 11.01
CA THR A 281 -36.10 5.32 9.59
C THR A 281 -35.31 6.61 9.37
N LYS A 282 -34.04 6.45 8.98
CA LYS A 282 -33.20 7.53 8.42
C LYS A 282 -33.57 7.68 6.94
N GLY A 283 -33.92 8.89 6.52
CA GLY A 283 -34.11 9.26 5.11
C GLY A 283 -33.50 10.62 4.83
N SER A 284 -32.50 10.64 3.94
CA SER A 284 -31.79 11.80 3.39
C SER A 284 -32.72 12.92 2.92
N ALA A 285 -32.38 14.17 3.27
CA ALA A 285 -32.91 15.37 2.63
C ALA A 285 -31.76 16.14 1.96
N THR A 286 -31.71 16.06 0.63
CA THR A 286 -30.87 16.84 -0.28
C THR A 286 -31.35 18.30 -0.29
N LYS A 287 -30.48 19.24 0.14
CA LYS A 287 -30.71 20.68 -0.05
C LYS A 287 -30.39 21.07 -1.50
N ARG A 288 -31.42 21.45 -2.28
CA ARG A 288 -31.24 22.21 -3.53
C ARG A 288 -31.57 23.68 -3.25
N ALA A 289 -30.53 24.51 -3.17
CA ALA A 289 -30.66 25.96 -3.03
C ALA A 289 -31.09 26.57 -4.38
N LYS A 290 -32.19 27.32 -4.39
CA LYS A 290 -32.54 28.30 -5.44
C LYS A 290 -32.26 29.69 -4.86
N GLY A 291 -31.19 30.32 -5.32
CA GLY A 291 -30.90 31.74 -5.10
C GLY A 291 -31.30 32.56 -6.33
N LYS A 292 -32.09 33.60 -6.10
CA LYS A 292 -32.52 34.65 -7.05
C LYS A 292 -31.36 35.59 -7.43
N LYS A 293 -31.40 36.15 -8.66
CA LYS A 293 -31.23 37.59 -9.02
C LYS A 293 -31.28 37.70 -10.56
N SER A 294 -32.20 38.44 -11.20
CA SER A 294 -32.48 39.89 -11.19
C SER A 294 -31.70 40.64 -12.25
N LYS A 295 -32.44 41.17 -13.25
CA LYS A 295 -32.27 42.44 -14.00
C LYS A 295 -30.97 42.60 -14.80
N ASN A 296 -30.85 43.38 -15.87
CA ASN A 296 -31.71 44.18 -16.75
C ASN A 296 -30.71 44.67 -17.83
N ASP A 297 -31.25 45.04 -18.99
CA ASP A 297 -30.68 45.94 -20.01
C ASP A 297 -29.44 45.46 -20.80
#